data_AF-A0A499VZ82-F1
#
_entry.id   AF-A0A499VZ82-F1
#
_cell.length_a   1.000
_cell.length_b   1.000
_cell.length_c   1.000
_cell.angle_alpha   90.00
_cell.angle_beta   90.00
_cell.angle_gamma   90.00
#
_symmetry.space_group_name_H-M   'P 1'
#
loop_
_entity.id
_entity.type
_entity.pdbx_description
1 polymer ?
#
loop_
_entity_poly.entity_id
_entity_poly.type
_entity_poly.pdbx_seq_one_letter_code
_entity_poly.pdbx_strand_id
1 'polypeptide(L)' 'MTGLVSLSGVHVVHKARSGGLFTRDRVHALTGADLAVARGETVGVVGESGCGKSTLAKVLVGVQRPTSGTVSFGAATCGR' A
#
# COMPACT_ATOMS: atom_id res chain seq x y z
N MET A 1 22.21 2.19 4.58
CA MET A 1 21.78 1.66 3.27
C MET A 1 20.46 2.32 2.92
N THR A 2 20.48 3.34 2.07
CA THR A 2 19.29 4.14 1.72
C THR A 2 18.45 3.34 0.73
N GLY A 3 17.31 2.80 1.20
CA GLY A 3 16.31 2.19 0.33
C GLY A 3 15.83 3.20 -0.72
N LEU A 4 15.56 2.74 -1.94
CA LEU A 4 14.95 3.57 -2.98
C LEU A 4 13.50 3.89 -2.61
N VAL A 5 12.78 2.90 -2.08
CA VAL A 5 11.39 3.03 -1.62
C VAL A 5 11.21 2.21 -0.34
N SER A 6 10.53 2.77 0.65
CA SER A 6 10.15 2.04 1.86
C SER A 6 8.69 2.32 2.27
N LEU A 7 7.98 1.27 2.63
CA LEU A 7 6.66 1.25 3.24
C LEU A 7 6.81 0.86 4.71
N SER A 8 6.16 1.60 5.61
CA SER A 8 6.12 1.25 7.04
C SER A 8 4.69 1.33 7.58
N GLY A 9 4.19 0.21 8.08
CA GLY A 9 2.86 0.07 8.66
C GLY A 9 1.75 0.55 7.72
N VAL A 10 1.85 0.25 6.42
CA VAL A 10 0.93 0.81 5.42
C VAL A 10 -0.41 0.08 5.43
N HIS A 11 -1.49 0.84 5.63
CA HIS A 11 -2.86 0.35 5.50
C HIS A 11 -3.59 1.07 4.37
N VAL A 12 -4.47 0.34 3.70
CA VAL A 12 -5.37 0.88 2.69
C VAL A 12 -6.77 0.34 2.91
N VAL A 13 -7.73 1.25 3.05
CA VAL A 13 -9.14 0.93 3.18
C VAL A 13 -9.93 1.59 2.05
N HIS A 14 -10.70 0.78 1.33
CA HIS A 14 -11.62 1.25 0.29
C HIS A 14 -13.05 1.24 0.81
N LYS A 15 -13.89 2.16 0.31
CA LYS A 15 -15.34 2.08 0.54
C LYS A 15 -15.93 0.98 -0.35
N ALA A 16 -16.72 0.09 0.23
CA ALA A 16 -17.45 -0.91 -0.55
C ALA A 16 -18.56 -0.20 -1.35
N ARG A 17 -18.70 -0.50 -2.65
CA ARG A 17 -19.79 0.07 -3.48
C ARG A 17 -21.15 -0.61 -3.28
N SER A 18 -21.27 -1.56 -2.35
CA SER A 18 -22.49 -2.32 -2.12
C SER A 18 -23.36 -1.63 -1.07
N GLY A 19 -24.19 -0.70 -1.52
CA GLY A 19 -25.15 0.04 -0.71
C GLY A 19 -26.36 -0.81 -0.32
N GLY A 20 -26.16 -1.69 0.65
CA GLY A 20 -27.25 -2.32 1.41
C GLY A 20 -27.21 -1.83 2.86
N LEU A 21 -28.37 -1.56 3.45
CA LEU A 21 -28.54 -1.03 4.82
C LEU A 21 -27.86 -1.87 5.93
N PHE A 22 -27.32 -3.05 5.60
CA PHE A 22 -26.78 -4.06 6.51
C PHE A 22 -25.33 -4.49 6.19
N THR A 23 -24.66 -3.94 5.17
CA THR A 23 -23.33 -4.45 4.75
C THR A 23 -22.18 -3.55 5.22
N ARG A 24 -21.06 -4.15 5.62
CA ARG A 24 -19.86 -3.43 6.07
C ARG A 24 -19.31 -2.54 4.94
N ASP A 25 -19.34 -1.24 5.17
CA ASP A 25 -19.05 -0.19 4.18
C ASP A 25 -17.55 -0.02 3.82
N ARG A 26 -16.67 -0.87 4.39
CA ARG A 26 -15.21 -0.72 4.31
C ARG A 26 -14.54 -2.07 4.00
N VAL A 27 -13.64 -2.06 3.02
CA VAL A 27 -12.80 -3.20 2.62
C VAL A 27 -11.34 -2.85 2.90
N HIS A 28 -10.68 -3.65 3.72
CA HIS A 28 -9.24 -3.54 4.01
C HIS A 28 -8.46 -4.22 2.88
N ALA A 29 -7.82 -3.44 2.02
CA ALA A 29 -6.98 -3.95 0.93
C ALA A 29 -5.51 -4.14 1.35
N LEU A 30 -5.02 -3.37 2.32
CA LEU A 30 -3.72 -3.57 2.95
C LEU A 30 -3.85 -3.38 4.45
N THR A 31 -3.20 -4.25 5.21
CA THR A 31 -3.30 -4.31 6.67
C THR A 31 -1.90 -4.34 7.28
N GLY A 32 -1.23 -3.18 7.33
CA GLY A 32 0.08 -3.04 7.97
C GLY A 32 1.20 -3.67 7.13
N ALA A 33 1.29 -3.27 5.86
CA ALA A 33 2.35 -3.74 4.97
C ALA A 33 3.67 -2.98 5.24
N ASP A 34 4.73 -3.73 5.49
CA ASP A 34 6.11 -3.26 5.61
C ASP A 34 6.96 -3.83 4.46
N LEU A 35 7.63 -2.96 3.72
CA LEU A 35 8.49 -3.36 2.61
C LEU A 35 9.56 -2.30 2.37
N ALA A 36 10.82 -2.70 2.22
CA ALA A 36 11.88 -1.82 1.78
C ALA A 36 12.52 -2.41 0.52
N VAL A 37 12.72 -1.56 -0.49
CA VAL A 37 13.38 -1.93 -1.75
C VAL A 37 14.62 -1.08 -1.92
N ALA A 38 15.78 -1.72 -1.98
CA ALA A 38 17.06 -1.06 -2.20
C ALA A 38 17.28 -0.69 -3.68
N ARG A 39 18.23 0.20 -3.95
CA ARG A 39 18.60 0.51 -5.34
C ARG A 39 19.21 -0.72 -6.01
N GLY A 40 18.72 -1.06 -7.20
CA GLY A 40 19.17 -2.24 -7.94
C GLY A 40 18.52 -3.55 -7.50
N GLU A 41 17.64 -3.51 -6.51
CA GLU A 41 16.87 -4.69 -6.08
C GLU A 41 15.65 -4.89 -6.97
N THR A 42 15.39 -6.14 -7.35
CA THR A 42 14.17 -6.54 -8.06
C THR A 42 13.30 -7.37 -7.13
N VAL A 43 12.09 -6.89 -6.83
CA VAL A 43 11.14 -7.58 -5.94
C VAL A 43 9.91 -8.01 -6.73
N GLY A 44 9.53 -9.30 -6.59
CA GLY A 44 8.30 -9.84 -7.13
C GLY A 44 7.22 -9.97 -6.04
N VAL A 45 6.03 -9.42 -6.29
CA VAL A 45 4.88 -9.53 -5.38
C VAL A 45 3.86 -10.53 -5.95
N VAL A 46 3.67 -11.66 -5.27
CA VAL A 46 2.79 -12.77 -5.70
C VAL A 46 1.71 -13.07 -4.65
N GLY A 47 0.63 -13.74 -5.08
CA GLY A 47 -0.50 -14.09 -4.21
C GLY A 47 -1.83 -14.19 -4.95
N GLU A 48 -2.85 -14.74 -4.30
CA GLU A 48 -4.19 -14.98 -4.87
C GLU A 48 -4.90 -13.71 -5.37
N SER A 49 -5.82 -13.85 -6.33
CA SER A 49 -6.62 -12.71 -6.80
C SER A 49 -7.37 -12.07 -5.64
N GLY A 50 -7.31 -10.74 -5.52
CA GLY A 50 -7.95 -10.00 -4.42
C GLY A 50 -7.12 -9.81 -3.15
N CYS A 51 -5.92 -10.38 -3.02
CA CYS A 51 -5.11 -10.21 -1.80
C CYS A 51 -4.44 -8.82 -1.62
N GLY A 52 -4.70 -7.86 -2.53
CA GLY A 52 -4.21 -6.48 -2.38
C GLY A 52 -2.91 -6.13 -3.13
N LYS A 53 -2.35 -7.04 -3.95
CA LYS A 53 -1.10 -6.79 -4.73
C LYS A 53 -1.15 -5.52 -5.58
N SER A 54 -2.21 -5.34 -6.36
CA SER A 54 -2.36 -4.15 -7.21
C SER A 54 -2.52 -2.88 -6.39
N THR A 55 -3.09 -2.97 -5.20
CA THR A 55 -3.16 -1.86 -4.24
C THR A 55 -1.77 -1.52 -3.69
N LEU A 56 -1.00 -2.53 -3.30
CA LEU A 56 0.40 -2.35 -2.86
C LEU A 56 1.26 -1.74 -3.96
N ALA A 57 1.14 -2.22 -5.19
CA ALA A 57 1.83 -1.66 -6.34
C ALA A 57 1.47 -0.18 -6.57
N LYS A 58 0.17 0.19 -6.50
CA LYS A 58 -0.29 1.58 -6.63
C LYS A 58 0.27 2.49 -5.54
N VAL A 59 0.38 2.00 -4.31
CA VAL A 59 1.00 2.76 -3.21
C VAL A 59 2.50 2.90 -3.44
N LEU A 60 3.18 1.84 -3.85
CA LEU A 60 4.62 1.85 -4.16
C LEU A 60 5.00 2.79 -5.30
N VAL A 61 4.12 3.05 -6.27
CA VAL A 61 4.40 4.01 -7.36
C VAL A 61 3.86 5.42 -7.07
N GLY A 62 3.28 5.65 -5.89
CA GLY A 62 2.73 6.94 -5.49
C GLY A 62 1.39 7.33 -6.15
N VAL A 63 0.77 6.42 -6.92
CA VAL A 63 -0.55 6.64 -7.55
C VAL A 63 -1.66 6.65 -6.52
N GLN A 64 -1.51 5.87 -5.44
CA GLN A 64 -2.49 5.80 -4.36
C GLN A 64 -1.83 6.18 -3.04
N ARG A 65 -2.43 7.13 -2.31
CA ARG A 65 -2.00 7.44 -0.94
C ARG A 65 -2.48 6.34 0.02
N PRO A 66 -1.66 5.93 0.99
CA PRO A 66 -2.11 5.03 2.04
C PRO A 66 -3.16 5.71 2.92
N THR A 67 -4.06 4.92 3.51
CA THR A 67 -5.02 5.42 4.51
C THR A 67 -4.32 5.70 5.85
N SER A 68 -3.33 4.89 6.21
CA SER A 68 -2.42 5.13 7.33
C SER A 68 -1.07 4.45 7.07
N GLY A 69 -0.05 4.85 7.83
CA GLY A 69 1.34 4.44 7.61
C GLY A 69 2.13 5.44 6.77
N THR A 70 3.39 5.12 6.49
CA THR A 70 4.31 6.03 5.78
C THR A 70 4.91 5.37 4.55
N VAL A 71 5.11 6.18 3.51
CA VAL A 71 5.83 5.80 2.28
C VAL A 71 6.95 6.80 2.06
N SER A 72 8.18 6.32 1.97
CA SER A 72 9.35 7.15 1.67
C SER A 72 9.97 6.74 0.35
N PHE A 73 10.34 7.74 -0.46
CA PHE A 73 10.97 7.56 -1.76
C PHE A 73 12.35 8.23 -1.72
N GLY A 74 13.42 7.47 -1.50
CA GLY A 74 14.76 8.03 -1.29
C GLY A 74 14.78 9.13 -0.22
N ALA A 75 15.44 10.26 -0.51
CA ALA A 75 15.52 11.41 0.41
C ALA A 75 14.21 12.24 0.49
N ALA A 76 13.15 11.87 -0.25
CA ALA A 76 11.88 12.58 -0.24
C ALA A 76 10.80 11.74 0.45
N THR A 77 10.36 12.21 1.63
CA THR A 77 9.19 11.67 2.32
C THR A 77 7.93 12.36 1.78
N CYS A 78 6.98 11.58 1.25
CA CYS A 78 5.66 12.10 0.91
C CYS A 78 4.77 12.01 2.16
N GLY A 79 4.81 13.05 3.00
CA GLY A 79 4.08 13.09 4.26
C GLY A 79 3.77 14.52 4.71
N ARG A 80 2.73 15.11 4.13
CA ARG A 80 1.81 16.05 4.80
C ARG A 80 0.52 16.16 4.00
#